data_AF-A0A547P2Y5-F1
#
_entry.id   AF-A0A547P2Y5-F1
#
_cell.length_a   1.000
_cell.length_b   1.000
_cell.length_c   1.000
_cell.angle_alpha   90.00
_cell.angle_beta   90.00
_cell.angle_gamma   90.00
#
_symmetry.space_group_name_H-M   'P 1'
#
loop_
_entity.id
_entity.type
_entity.pdbx_description
1 polymer ?
#
loop_
_entity_poly.entity_id
_entity_poly.type
_entity_poly.pdbx_seq_one_letter_code
_entity_poly.pdbx_strand_id
1 'polypeptide(L)' 'MAEVLFDVSAFDCEILRAAFIKSVVEGNVPEERWRALAASLVRDLTGHEDVEPDLLEWITRK' A
#
# COMPACT_ATOMS: atom_id res chain seq x y z
N MET A 1 15.15 -21.03 -7.64
CA MET A 1 14.29 -20.01 -8.27
C MET A 1 12.93 -20.11 -7.59
N ALA A 2 12.72 -19.32 -6.54
CA ALA A 2 11.41 -19.00 -6.01
C ALA A 2 11.55 -17.56 -5.55
N GLU A 3 10.96 -16.68 -6.34
CA GLU A 3 11.00 -15.23 -6.21
C GLU A 3 10.44 -14.83 -4.84
N VAL A 4 11.11 -13.89 -4.17
CA VAL A 4 10.63 -13.30 -2.92
C VAL A 4 9.47 -12.38 -3.28
N LEU A 5 8.32 -12.97 -3.54
CA LEU A 5 7.04 -12.28 -3.56
C LEU A 5 6.69 -12.07 -2.09
N PHE A 6 7.05 -10.91 -1.55
CA PHE A 6 6.49 -10.24 -0.36
C PHE A 6 5.74 -11.19 0.59
N ASP A 7 6.36 -11.53 1.72
CA ASP A 7 5.68 -12.15 2.87
C ASP A 7 4.80 -11.11 3.58
N VAL A 8 4.03 -10.33 2.80
CA VAL A 8 3.02 -9.41 3.32
C VAL A 8 1.84 -10.30 3.67
N SER A 9 1.68 -10.58 4.96
CA SER A 9 0.55 -11.36 5.44
C SER A 9 -0.75 -10.66 5.05
N ALA A 10 -1.84 -11.42 4.93
CA ALA A 10 -3.18 -10.84 4.78
C ALA A 10 -3.46 -9.79 5.88
N PHE A 11 -2.85 -9.96 7.07
CA PHE A 11 -2.91 -9.00 8.15
C PHE A 11 -2.18 -7.69 7.84
N ASP A 12 -0.98 -7.75 7.26
CA ASP A 12 -0.21 -6.58 6.85
C ASP A 12 -0.93 -5.81 5.73
N CYS A 13 -1.55 -6.51 4.78
CA CYS A 13 -2.42 -5.91 3.76
C CYS A 13 -3.58 -5.12 4.37
N GLU A 14 -4.26 -5.67 5.39
CA GLU A 14 -5.36 -4.99 6.08
C GLU A 14 -4.86 -3.75 6.85
N ILE A 15 -3.69 -3.83 7.48
CA ILE A 15 -3.05 -2.68 8.15
C ILE A 15 -2.74 -1.57 7.13
N LEU A 16 -2.12 -1.92 6.00
CA LEU A 16 -1.81 -0.98 4.93
C LEU A 16 -3.06 -0.30 4.39
N ARG A 17 -4.13 -1.07 4.18
CA ARG A 17 -5.41 -0.55 3.71
C ARG A 17 -6.05 0.39 4.72
N ALA A 18 -6.05 0.04 6.00
CA ALA A 18 -6.56 0.89 7.07
C ALA A 18 -5.76 2.20 7.19
N ALA A 19 -4.42 2.10 7.17
CA ALA A 19 -3.53 3.26 7.21
C ALA A 19 -3.75 4.18 6.00
N PHE A 20 -3.86 3.60 4.80
CA PHE A 20 -4.15 4.33 3.57
C PHE A 20 -5.47 5.10 3.67
N ILE A 21 -6.57 4.43 4.01
CA ILE A 21 -7.90 5.06 4.13
C ILE A 21 -7.83 6.21 5.15
N LYS A 22 -7.21 5.97 6.31
CA LYS A 22 -7.06 6.98 7.35
C LYS A 22 -6.27 8.19 6.85
N SER A 23 -5.13 7.99 6.20
CA SER A 23 -4.31 9.07 5.63
C SER A 23 -5.03 9.84 4.52
N VAL A 24 -5.82 9.17 3.68
CA VAL A 24 -6.62 9.83 2.64
C VAL A 24 -7.68 10.74 3.26
N VAL A 25 -8.39 10.24 4.29
CA VAL A 25 -9.45 11.00 4.98
C VAL A 25 -8.88 12.16 5.79
N GLU A 26 -7.83 11.92 6.59
CA GLU A 26 -7.20 12.94 7.43
C GLU A 26 -6.47 14.01 6.60
N GLY A 27 -5.77 13.59 5.54
CA GLY A 27 -4.99 14.46 4.68
C GLY A 27 -5.80 15.10 3.53
N ASN A 28 -7.08 14.73 3.38
CA ASN A 28 -7.91 15.05 2.22
C ASN A 28 -7.15 14.83 0.90
N VAL A 29 -6.50 13.67 0.79
CA VAL A 29 -5.55 13.38 -0.28
C VAL A 29 -6.32 13.16 -1.59
N PRO A 30 -5.99 13.89 -2.68
CA PRO A 30 -6.66 13.71 -3.96
C PRO A 30 -6.29 12.36 -4.59
N GLU A 31 -7.22 11.78 -5.37
CA GLU A 31 -7.11 10.44 -5.98
C GLU A 31 -5.83 10.26 -6.83
N GLU A 32 -5.39 11.31 -7.50
CA GLU A 32 -4.11 11.38 -8.24
C GLU A 32 -2.88 11.03 -7.39
N ARG A 33 -2.95 11.25 -6.06
CA ARG A 33 -1.85 10.97 -5.12
C ARG A 33 -2.02 9.66 -4.36
N TRP A 34 -3.16 8.98 -4.51
CA TRP A 34 -3.44 7.75 -3.77
C TRP A 34 -2.43 6.66 -4.07
N ARG A 35 -2.06 6.49 -5.35
CA ARG A 35 -1.07 5.48 -5.75
C ARG A 35 0.31 5.75 -5.14
N ALA A 36 0.73 7.02 -5.10
CA ALA A 36 1.99 7.43 -4.50
C ALA A 36 1.99 7.26 -2.97
N LEU A 37 0.85 7.56 -2.32
CA LEU A 37 0.66 7.35 -0.89
C LEU A 37 0.69 5.86 -0.52
N ALA A 38 -0.06 5.03 -1.24
CA ALA A 38 -0.08 3.59 -1.05
C ALA A 38 1.31 2.98 -1.23
N ALA A 39 2.05 3.39 -2.27
CA ALA A 39 3.43 2.95 -2.47
C ALA A 39 4.33 3.37 -1.31
N SER A 40 4.21 4.60 -0.82
CA SER A 40 4.99 5.06 0.34
C SER A 40 4.70 4.22 1.59
N LEU A 41 3.44 3.89 1.85
CA LEU A 41 3.05 3.05 2.99
C LEU A 41 3.58 1.62 2.89
N VAL A 42 3.52 1.01 1.69
CA VAL A 42 4.06 -0.34 1.49
C VAL A 42 5.57 -0.34 1.65
N ARG A 43 6.28 0.66 1.10
CA ARG A 43 7.73 0.81 1.29
C ARG A 43 8.09 1.00 2.77
N ASP A 44 7.30 1.77 3.51
CA ASP A 44 7.53 2.02 4.95
C ASP A 44 7.35 0.75 5.79
N LEU A 45 6.31 -0.03 5.50
CA LEU A 45 6.02 -1.28 6.22
C LEU A 45 6.99 -2.42 5.88
N THR A 46 7.31 -2.56 4.60
CA THR A 46 8.05 -3.74 4.09
C THR A 46 9.55 -3.46 3.93
N GLY A 47 9.96 -2.19 3.87
CA GLY A 47 11.34 -1.77 3.59
C GLY A 47 11.79 -2.01 2.15
N HIS A 48 10.95 -2.59 1.29
CA HIS A 48 11.25 -2.87 -0.11
C HIS A 48 10.97 -1.65 -0.98
N GLU A 49 11.84 -1.36 -1.94
CA GLU A 49 11.63 -0.25 -2.89
C GLU A 49 10.67 -0.63 -4.02
N ASP A 50 10.63 -1.91 -4.37
CA ASP A 50 9.75 -2.48 -5.37
C ASP A 50 8.41 -2.86 -4.73
N VAL A 51 7.35 -2.18 -5.15
CA VAL A 51 5.99 -2.43 -4.67
C VAL A 51 5.16 -2.97 -5.82
N GLU A 52 4.46 -4.09 -5.58
CA GLU A 52 3.62 -4.67 -6.62
C GLU A 52 2.52 -3.71 -7.08
N PRO A 53 2.35 -3.54 -8.40
CA PRO A 53 1.29 -2.72 -8.94
C PRO A 53 -0.11 -3.25 -8.58
N ASP A 54 -0.28 -4.57 -8.52
CA ASP A 54 -1.55 -5.23 -8.14
C ASP A 54 -1.94 -4.91 -6.69
N LEU A 55 -0.96 -4.93 -5.77
CA LEU A 55 -1.18 -4.55 -4.37
C LEU A 55 -1.60 -3.07 -4.25
N LEU A 56 -0.95 -2.18 -5.00
CA LEU A 56 -1.33 -0.76 -5.03
C LEU A 56 -2.75 -0.56 -5.55
N GLU A 57 -3.12 -1.27 -6.60
CA GLU A 57 -4.49 -1.22 -7.14
C GLU A 57 -5.50 -1.77 -6.13
N TRP A 58 -5.17 -2.82 -5.38
CA TRP A 58 -6.01 -3.33 -4.32
C TRP A 58 -6.18 -2.35 -3.15
N ILE A 59 -5.09 -1.71 -2.69
CA ILE A 59 -5.13 -0.72 -1.60
C ILE A 59 -5.93 0.53 -2.00
N THR A 60 -5.74 1.02 -3.23
CA THR A 60 -6.40 2.23 -3.75
C THR A 60 -7.83 1.99 -4.20
N ARG A 61 -8.30 0.73 -4.19
CA ARG A 61 -9.68 0.37 -4.52
C ARG A 61 -10.65 0.86 -3.44
N LYS A 62 -11.66 1.60 -3.90
CA LYS A 62 -12.83 2.03 -3.10
C LYS A 62 -13.59 0.84 -2.52
#